data_AF-A0A7I9XJJ6-F1
#
_entry.id   AF-A0A7I9XJJ6-F1
#
_cell.length_a   1.000
_cell.length_b   1.000
_cell.length_c   1.000
_cell.angle_alpha   90.00
_cell.angle_beta   90.00
_cell.angle_gamma   90.00
#
_symmetry.space_group_name_H-M   'P 1'
#
loop_
_entity.id
_entity.type
_entity.pdbx_description
1 polymer ?
#
loop_
_entity_poly.entity_id
_entity_poly.type
_entity_poly.pdbx_seq_one_letter_code
_entity_poly.pdbx_strand_id
1 'polypeptide(L)'
;MSTDTSGTTATELRQPLAAQAEQLGWQRTQRERVDIYARGVFQVHAVWRDADKLNGGAHYEDSVLLAYTTELGKIQSWLAR
;
A
#
# COMPACT_ATOMS: atom_id res chain seq x y z
N MET A 1 -0.07 18.72 -31.07
CA MET A 1 -0.44 17.40 -30.53
C MET A 1 0.71 16.96 -29.64
N SER A 2 0.53 17.09 -28.33
CA SER A 2 1.55 16.71 -27.35
C SER A 2 1.09 15.42 -26.70
N THR A 3 1.83 14.34 -26.95
CA THR A 3 1.68 13.06 -26.27
C THR A 3 2.25 13.21 -24.87
N ASP A 4 1.38 13.38 -23.88
CA ASP A 4 1.74 13.19 -22.47
C ASP A 4 1.00 11.96 -21.94
N THR A 5 1.51 10.79 -22.31
CA THR A 5 1.08 9.49 -21.78
C THR A 5 2.00 9.10 -20.62
N SER A 6 2.29 10.03 -19.70
CA SER A 6 3.10 9.75 -18.50
C SER A 6 2.24 9.54 -17.24
N GLY A 7 0.92 9.73 -17.33
CA GLY A 7 0.00 9.65 -16.17
C GLY A 7 -0.71 8.32 -15.96
N THR A 8 -0.63 7.36 -16.89
CA THR A 8 -1.57 6.22 -16.92
C THR A 8 -1.09 4.97 -16.18
N THR A 9 0.22 4.72 -16.06
CA THR A 9 0.74 3.45 -15.51
C THR A 9 0.96 3.45 -14.00
N ALA A 10 1.27 4.59 -13.42
CA ALA A 10 1.44 4.75 -11.97
C ALA A 10 0.21 4.35 -11.13
N THR A 11 -0.98 4.38 -11.72
CA THR A 11 -2.23 4.31 -10.97
C THR A 11 -2.69 2.86 -10.71
N GLU A 12 -2.19 1.89 -11.45
CA GLU A 12 -2.89 0.60 -11.63
C GLU A 12 -2.84 -0.35 -10.43
N LEU A 13 -1.80 -0.34 -9.59
CA LEU A 13 -1.75 -1.19 -8.38
C LEU A 13 -1.96 -0.40 -7.09
N ARG A 14 -1.37 0.79 -7.00
CA ARG A 14 -1.40 1.60 -5.79
C ARG A 14 -2.80 2.10 -5.44
N GLN A 15 -3.57 2.55 -6.44
CA GLN A 15 -4.93 3.07 -6.20
C GLN A 15 -5.93 1.96 -5.88
N PRO A 16 -5.96 0.80 -6.59
CA PRO A 16 -6.85 -0.29 -6.21
C PRO A 16 -6.57 -0.84 -4.81
N LEU A 17 -5.30 -0.95 -4.41
CA LEU A 17 -4.96 -1.36 -3.04
C LEU A 17 -5.47 -0.36 -2.01
N ALA A 18 -5.34 0.94 -2.29
CA ALA A 18 -5.87 2.01 -1.44
C ALA A 18 -7.39 1.94 -1.30
N ALA A 19 -8.11 1.86 -2.43
CA ALA A 19 -9.56 1.78 -2.44
C ALA A 19 -10.08 0.54 -1.69
N GLN A 20 -9.46 -0.62 -1.89
CA GLN A 20 -9.81 -1.85 -1.17
C GLN A 20 -9.58 -1.71 0.34
N ALA A 21 -8.46 -1.13 0.76
CA ALA A 21 -8.15 -0.94 2.18
C ALA A 21 -9.16 0.02 2.84
N GLU A 22 -9.48 1.13 2.18
CA GLU A 22 -10.47 2.11 2.66
C GLU A 22 -11.87 1.48 2.82
N GLN A 23 -12.29 0.64 1.87
CA GLN A 23 -13.54 -0.13 1.96
C GLN A 23 -13.57 -1.07 3.19
N LEU A 24 -12.41 -1.56 3.62
CA LEU A 24 -12.24 -2.44 4.78
C LEU A 24 -11.96 -1.67 6.08
N GLY A 25 -12.15 -0.35 6.08
CA GLY A 25 -12.03 0.51 7.26
C GLY A 25 -10.61 0.93 7.61
N TRP A 26 -9.63 0.67 6.74
CA TRP A 26 -8.27 1.16 6.95
C TRP A 26 -8.16 2.64 6.59
N GLN A 27 -7.44 3.39 7.41
CA GLN A 27 -7.10 4.78 7.14
C GLN A 27 -5.75 4.85 6.43
N ARG A 28 -5.73 5.43 5.23
CA ARG A 28 -4.50 5.55 4.43
C ARG A 28 -3.80 6.89 4.68
N THR A 29 -2.52 6.81 4.96
CA THR A 29 -1.61 7.96 5.00
C THR A 29 -0.51 7.75 3.95
N GLN A 30 -0.50 8.59 2.92
CA GLN A 30 0.52 8.56 1.87
C GLN A 30 1.74 9.42 2.26
N ARG A 31 2.95 8.88 2.09
CA ARG A 31 4.26 9.50 2.37
C ARG A 31 5.26 9.15 1.27
N GLU A 32 5.43 10.02 0.28
CA GLU A 32 6.25 9.74 -0.91
C GLU A 32 5.95 8.36 -1.52
N ARG A 33 6.85 7.40 -1.27
CA ARG A 33 6.84 6.01 -1.73
C ARG A 33 6.20 5.03 -0.75
N VAL A 34 5.76 5.48 0.42
CA VAL A 34 5.15 4.62 1.43
C VAL A 34 3.68 4.97 1.58
N ASP A 35 2.82 3.97 1.50
CA ASP A 35 1.45 4.07 1.99
C ASP A 35 1.36 3.35 3.33
N ILE A 36 0.86 4.06 4.34
CA ILE A 36 0.62 3.52 5.68
C ILE A 36 -0.88 3.33 5.83
N TYR A 37 -1.31 2.09 6.00
CA TYR A 37 -2.69 1.74 6.29
C TYR A 37 -2.80 1.46 7.78
N ALA A 38 -3.61 2.24 8.50
CA ALA A 38 -3.80 2.07 9.94
C ALA A 38 -5.25 1.65 10.27
N ARG A 39 -5.41 0.71 11.20
CA ARG A 39 -6.72 0.31 11.74
C ARG A 39 -6.58 -0.18 13.18
N GLY A 40 -6.95 0.66 14.14
CA GLY A 40 -6.69 0.41 15.55
C GLY A 40 -5.18 0.35 15.83
N VAL A 41 -4.73 -0.72 16.50
CA VAL A 41 -3.31 -0.96 16.80
C VAL A 41 -2.52 -1.50 15.60
N PHE A 42 -3.19 -1.88 14.52
CA PHE A 42 -2.54 -2.48 13.35
C PHE A 42 -2.09 -1.43 12.35
N GLN A 43 -0.91 -1.63 11.79
CA GLN A 43 -0.42 -0.86 10.64
C GLN A 43 0.13 -1.80 9.57
N VAL A 44 -0.19 -1.50 8.31
CA VAL A 44 0.45 -2.13 7.14
C VAL A 44 1.12 -1.03 6.34
N HIS A 45 2.43 -1.14 6.15
CA HIS A 45 3.20 -0.22 5.31
C HIS A 45 3.42 -0.90 3.96
N ALA A 46 2.96 -0.29 2.87
CA ALA A 46 3.30 -0.68 1.50
C ALA A 46 4.37 0.28 0.98
N VAL A 47 5.54 -0.24 0.65
CA VAL A 47 6.68 0.51 0.13
C VAL A 47 6.74 0.29 -1.38
N TRP A 48 6.53 1.36 -2.12
CA TRP A 48 6.47 1.42 -3.56
C TRP A 48 7.83 1.84 -4.14
N ARG A 49 8.29 1.17 -5.19
CA ARG A 49 9.43 1.65 -5.99
C ARG A 49 9.00 2.85 -6.85
N ASP A 50 7.87 2.63 -7.48
CA ASP A 50 7.08 3.50 -8.33
C ASP A 50 5.63 2.99 -8.15
N ALA A 51 4.68 3.52 -8.90
CA ALA A 51 3.29 3.36 -8.51
C ALA A 51 2.62 2.09 -9.08
N ASP A 52 3.34 1.33 -9.92
CA ASP A 52 3.01 -0.01 -10.40
C ASP A 52 3.94 -1.11 -9.85
N LYS A 53 5.03 -0.78 -9.15
CA LYS A 53 5.94 -1.77 -8.55
C LYS A 53 6.13 -1.58 -7.07
N LEU A 54 5.76 -2.62 -6.32
CA LEU A 54 6.03 -2.72 -4.90
C LEU A 54 7.49 -3.16 -4.66
N ASN A 55 8.19 -2.50 -3.74
CA ASN A 55 9.47 -2.97 -3.19
C ASN A 55 9.26 -3.92 -2.00
N GLY A 56 8.19 -3.72 -1.22
CA GLY A 56 7.81 -4.60 -0.14
C GLY A 56 6.82 -3.98 0.81
N GLY A 57 6.61 -4.62 1.95
CA GLY A 57 5.75 -4.10 3.00
C GLY A 57 6.01 -4.72 4.34
N ALA A 58 5.52 -4.03 5.36
CA ALA A 58 5.72 -4.39 6.76
C ALA A 58 4.38 -4.36 7.50
N HIS A 59 4.15 -5.33 8.38
CA HIS A 59 2.99 -5.41 9.24
C HIS A 59 3.42 -5.13 10.68
N TYR A 60 2.71 -4.22 11.34
CA TYR A 60 2.93 -3.83 12.71
C TYR A 60 1.67 -4.04 13.55
N GLU A 61 1.88 -4.30 14.82
CA GLU A 61 0.87 -4.26 15.88
C GLU A 61 1.45 -3.46 17.05
N ASP A 62 0.77 -2.41 17.47
CA ASP A 62 1.20 -1.51 18.55
C ASP A 62 2.66 -1.03 18.39
N SER A 63 3.00 -0.60 17.17
CA SER A 63 4.36 -0.18 16.75
C SER A 63 5.43 -1.28 16.75
N VAL A 64 5.09 -2.53 17.06
CA VAL A 64 6.00 -3.68 16.97
C VAL A 64 5.95 -4.27 15.56
N LEU A 65 7.11 -4.37 14.90
CA LEU A 65 7.22 -5.03 13.60
C LEU A 65 7.00 -6.54 13.76
N LEU A 66 5.93 -7.07 13.16
CA LEU A 66 5.60 -8.49 13.20
C LEU A 66 6.10 -9.25 11.98
N ALA A 67 6.06 -8.64 10.80
CA ALA A 67 6.44 -9.30 9.55
C ALA A 67 6.87 -8.31 8.47
N TYR A 68 7.72 -8.81 7.57
CA TYR A 68 8.09 -8.14 6.32
C TYR A 68 7.82 -9.07 5.14
N THR A 69 7.53 -8.51 3.97
CA THR A 69 7.33 -9.24 2.72
C THR A 69 7.72 -8.40 1.51
N THR A 70 8.07 -9.03 0.40
CA THR A 70 8.16 -8.40 -0.92
C THR A 70 6.96 -8.70 -1.82
N GLU A 71 6.01 -9.50 -1.33
CA GLU A 71 4.88 -10.00 -2.11
C GLU A 71 3.61 -9.17 -1.88
N LEU A 72 3.03 -8.64 -2.96
CA LEU A 72 1.79 -7.87 -2.91
C LEU A 72 0.63 -8.69 -2.32
N GLY A 73 0.51 -9.98 -2.68
CA GLY A 73 -0.56 -10.85 -2.17
C GLY A 73 -0.54 -10.99 -0.65
N LYS A 74 0.65 -10.95 -0.04
CA LYS A 74 0.78 -10.99 1.43
C LYS A 74 0.30 -9.69 2.07
N ILE A 75 0.63 -8.54 1.49
CA ILE A 75 0.12 -7.23 1.94
C ILE A 75 -1.40 -7.18 1.84
N GLN A 76 -1.96 -7.62 0.70
CA GLN A 76 -3.40 -7.74 0.52
C GLN A 76 -4.04 -8.64 1.59
N SER A 77 -3.39 -9.76 1.94
CA SER A 77 -3.88 -10.67 2.99
C SER A 77 -3.85 -10.06 4.39
N TRP A 78 -2.98 -9.08 4.67
CA TRP A 78 -2.98 -8.35 5.93
C TRP A 78 -4.10 -7.31 5.96
N LEU A 79 -4.30 -6.59 4.86
CA LEU A 79 -5.37 -5.60 4.72
C LEU A 79 -6.77 -6.22 4.69
N ALA A 80 -6.89 -7.47 4.23
CA ALA A 80 -8.14 -8.22 4.21
C ALA A 80 -8.61 -8.73 5.58
N ARG A 81 -7.76 -8.64 6.62
CA ARG A 81 -8.12 -9.02 8.00
C ARG A 81 -9.00 -7.97 8.63
#